data_AF-A0A6P0SSI1-F1
#
_entry.id   AF-A0A6P0SSI1-F1
#
_cell.length_a   1.000
_cell.length_b   1.000
_cell.length_c   1.000
_cell.angle_alpha   90.00
_cell.angle_beta   90.00
_cell.angle_gamma   90.00
#
_symmetry.space_group_name_H-M   'P 1'
#
loop_
_entity.id
_entity.type
_entity.pdbx_description
1 polymer ?
#
loop_
_entity_poly.entity_id
_entity_poly.type
_entity_poly.pdbx_seq_one_letter_code
_entity_poly.pdbx_strand_id
1 'polypeptide(L)'
;MVEWSRAIATRIRVKYYPPYHSKYNPIERCWAALENYWNGAIYDSVEAVVQWATNMSWKGCTPTVHILDTIYEKGLRPKPQGIGILSTFLVSF
;
A
#
# COMPACT_ATOMS: atom_id res chain seq x y z
N MET A 1 1.61 6.28 -15.10
CA MET A 1 2.79 5.48 -14.68
C MET A 1 4.08 5.92 -15.40
N VAL A 2 4.09 6.05 -16.73
CA VAL A 2 5.26 6.60 -17.47
C VAL A 2 5.60 8.02 -17.04
N GLU A 3 4.61 8.92 -17.01
CA GLU A 3 4.82 10.31 -16.55
C GLU A 3 5.26 10.39 -15.09
N TRP A 4 4.70 9.54 -14.22
CA TRP A 4 5.13 9.46 -12.83
C TRP A 4 6.58 8.97 -12.70
N SER A 5 6.95 7.89 -13.41
CA SER A 5 8.32 7.37 -13.49
C SER A 5 9.34 8.45 -13.88
N ARG A 6 8.97 9.31 -14.85
CA ARG A 6 9.77 10.46 -15.27
C ARG A 6 9.88 11.51 -14.15
N ALA A 7 8.75 11.87 -13.53
CA ALA A 7 8.71 12.86 -12.46
C ALA A 7 9.57 12.48 -11.25
N ILE A 8 9.58 11.20 -10.87
CA ILE A 8 10.41 10.69 -9.75
C ILE A 8 11.80 10.19 -10.18
N ALA A 9 12.17 10.41 -11.45
CA ALA A 9 13.44 9.95 -12.05
C ALA A 9 13.78 8.47 -11.76
N THR A 10 12.78 7.60 -11.63
CA THR A 10 12.96 6.19 -11.23
C THR A 10 12.42 5.28 -12.32
N ARG A 11 13.24 4.34 -12.79
CA ARG A 11 12.81 3.35 -13.80
C ARG A 11 11.87 2.32 -13.19
N ILE A 12 10.61 2.34 -13.61
CA ILE A 12 9.60 1.37 -13.16
C ILE A 12 9.47 0.25 -14.19
N ARG A 13 9.51 -1.01 -13.71
CA ARG A 13 9.19 -2.19 -14.54
C ARG A 13 7.83 -2.72 -14.13
N VAL A 14 6.87 -2.65 -15.04
CA VAL A 14 5.52 -3.21 -14.83
C VAL A 14 5.56 -4.70 -15.16
N LYS A 15 5.24 -5.55 -14.19
CA LYS A 15 5.05 -6.99 -14.43
C LYS A 15 3.62 -7.23 -14.91
N TYR A 16 3.48 -8.06 -15.93
CA TYR A 16 2.17 -8.45 -16.46
C TYR A 16 1.49 -9.48 -15.53
N TYR A 17 0.38 -9.03 -14.94
CA TYR A 17 -0.74 -9.73 -14.31
C TYR A 17 -1.77 -10.38 -15.25
N PRO A 18 -1.88 -11.71 -15.48
CA PRO A 18 -3.10 -12.25 -16.09
C PRO A 18 -4.34 -11.92 -15.23
N PRO A 19 -5.54 -11.82 -15.83
CA PRO A 19 -6.77 -11.61 -15.06
C PRO A 19 -6.94 -12.65 -13.94
N TYR A 20 -7.40 -12.21 -12.77
CA TYR A 20 -7.67 -13.07 -11.60
C TYR A 20 -6.45 -13.85 -11.04
N HIS A 21 -5.22 -13.39 -11.30
CA HIS A 21 -3.99 -14.02 -10.81
C HIS A 21 -3.32 -13.28 -9.65
N SER A 22 -4.06 -12.48 -8.87
CA SER A 22 -3.51 -11.73 -7.73
C SER A 22 -2.84 -12.64 -6.69
N LYS A 23 -3.32 -13.88 -6.51
CA LYS A 23 -2.76 -14.90 -5.59
C LYS A 23 -1.23 -15.10 -5.73
N TYR A 24 -0.67 -14.84 -6.90
CA TYR A 24 0.77 -15.00 -7.14
C TYR A 24 1.60 -13.75 -6.82
N ASN A 25 0.95 -12.60 -6.55
CA ASN A 25 1.62 -11.38 -6.14
C ASN A 25 2.21 -11.58 -4.72
N PRO A 26 3.53 -11.41 -4.54
CA PRO A 26 4.16 -11.59 -3.23
C PRO A 26 3.54 -10.77 -2.10
N ILE A 27 2.91 -9.62 -2.42
CA ILE A 27 2.25 -8.77 -1.43
C ILE A 27 1.06 -9.47 -0.75
N GLU A 28 0.33 -10.34 -1.46
CA GLU A 28 -0.82 -11.06 -0.90
C GLU A 28 -0.43 -11.92 0.31
N ARG A 29 0.81 -12.44 0.32
CA ARG A 29 1.31 -13.23 1.45
C ARG A 29 1.55 -12.37 2.69
N CYS A 30 1.97 -11.13 2.50
CA CYS A 30 2.12 -10.18 3.60
C CYS A 30 0.74 -9.83 4.19
N TRP A 31 -0.25 -9.60 3.33
CA TRP A 31 -1.62 -9.38 3.76
C TRP A 31 -2.21 -10.59 4.49
N ALA A 32 -1.97 -11.80 4.01
CA ALA A 32 -2.38 -13.02 4.69
C ALA A 32 -1.72 -13.16 6.09
N ALA A 33 -0.48 -12.70 6.26
CA ALA A 33 0.17 -12.70 7.57
C ALA A 33 -0.47 -11.70 8.53
N LEU A 34 -0.77 -10.48 8.07
CA LEU A 34 -1.52 -9.49 8.84
C LEU A 34 -2.91 -10.03 9.21
N GLU A 35 -3.62 -10.62 8.25
CA GLU A 35 -4.94 -11.20 8.43
C GLU A 35 -4.95 -12.26 9.54
N ASN A 36 -3.95 -13.13 9.55
CA ASN A 36 -3.80 -14.12 10.61
C ASN A 36 -3.40 -13.50 11.95
N TYR A 37 -2.53 -12.49 11.94
CA TYR A 37 -2.02 -11.87 13.16
C TYR A 37 -3.11 -11.20 14.00
N TRP A 38 -3.99 -10.45 13.35
CA TRP A 38 -5.05 -9.73 14.03
C TRP A 38 -6.38 -10.51 14.07
N ASN A 39 -6.39 -11.79 13.67
CA ASN A 39 -7.61 -12.60 13.63
C ASN A 39 -8.23 -12.70 15.04
N GLY A 40 -9.48 -12.28 15.17
CA GLY A 40 -10.20 -12.23 16.45
C GLY A 40 -9.96 -10.97 17.28
N ALA A 41 -9.14 -10.02 16.79
CA ALA A 41 -9.01 -8.71 17.41
C ALA A 41 -10.24 -7.83 17.16
N ILE A 42 -10.53 -6.94 18.10
CA ILE A 42 -11.58 -5.91 17.95
C ILE A 42 -10.91 -4.63 17.48
N TYR A 43 -11.42 -4.06 16.39
CA TYR A 43 -10.95 -2.80 15.80
C TYR A 43 -11.97 -1.68 16.11
N ASP A 44 -11.98 -1.23 17.35
CA ASP A 44 -12.90 -0.19 17.82
C ASP A 44 -12.42 1.24 17.52
N SER A 45 -11.18 1.40 17.06
CA SER A 45 -10.52 2.68 16.87
C SER A 45 -9.45 2.61 15.76
N VAL A 46 -9.11 3.77 15.19
CA VAL A 46 -8.01 3.89 14.21
C VAL A 46 -6.69 3.52 14.88
N GLU A 47 -6.51 3.95 16.12
CA GLU A 47 -5.36 3.66 16.96
C GLU A 47 -5.19 2.15 17.15
N ALA A 48 -6.27 1.42 17.46
CA ALA A 48 -6.21 -0.04 17.58
C ALA A 48 -5.72 -0.70 16.27
N VAL A 49 -6.27 -0.30 15.13
CA VAL A 49 -5.86 -0.83 13.81
C VAL A 49 -4.39 -0.54 13.53
N VAL A 50 -3.93 0.68 13.81
CA VAL A 50 -2.53 1.09 13.60
C VAL A 50 -1.59 0.30 14.52
N GLN A 51 -1.98 0.05 15.77
CA GLN A 51 -1.20 -0.76 16.70
C GLN A 51 -1.07 -2.21 16.20
N TRP A 52 -2.16 -2.83 15.76
CA TRP A 52 -2.10 -4.18 15.17
C TRP A 52 -1.25 -4.22 13.90
N ALA A 53 -1.44 -3.25 13.00
CA ALA A 53 -0.66 -3.16 11.78
C ALA A 53 0.83 -2.91 12.05
N THR A 54 1.20 -2.15 13.09
CA THR A 54 2.61 -1.84 13.41
C THR A 54 3.32 -3.01 14.09
N ASN A 55 2.60 -3.78 14.90
CA ASN A 55 3.17 -4.87 15.70
C ASN A 55 3.21 -6.22 14.98
N MET A 56 2.61 -6.34 13.78
CA MET A 56 2.78 -7.56 12.97
C MET A 56 4.25 -7.78 12.59
N SER A 57 4.62 -9.03 12.30
CA SER A 57 5.88 -9.34 11.64
C SER A 57 5.65 -10.09 10.34
N TRP A 58 6.40 -9.70 9.29
CA TRP A 58 6.46 -10.43 8.04
C TRP A 58 7.92 -10.67 7.65
N LYS A 59 8.31 -11.94 7.50
CA LYS A 59 9.69 -12.35 7.19
C LYS A 59 10.75 -11.75 8.13
N GLY A 60 10.41 -11.58 9.42
CA GLY A 60 11.30 -10.99 10.43
C GLY A 60 11.41 -9.46 10.35
N CYS A 61 10.63 -8.81 9.48
CA CYS A 61 10.56 -7.36 9.37
C CYS A 61 9.27 -6.86 10.03
N THR A 62 9.34 -5.73 10.72
CA THR A 62 8.17 -5.00 11.24
C THR A 62 7.81 -3.89 10.25
N PRO A 63 6.53 -3.73 9.90
CA PRO A 63 6.13 -2.72 8.94
C PRO A 63 6.26 -1.30 9.50
N THR A 64 6.42 -0.34 8.60
CA THR A 64 6.24 1.08 8.92
C THR A 64 4.82 1.50 8.53
N VAL A 65 4.05 2.01 9.51
CA VAL A 65 2.64 2.40 9.31
C VAL A 65 2.52 3.92 9.38
N HIS A 66 1.89 4.49 8.36
CA HIS A 66 1.56 5.92 8.31
C HIS A 66 0.05 6.10 8.17
N ILE A 67 -0.53 6.97 9.00
CA ILE A 67 -1.92 7.39 8.87
C ILE A 67 -1.99 8.48 7.80
N LEU A 68 -2.94 8.34 6.88
CA LEU A 68 -3.28 9.38 5.92
C LEU A 68 -4.57 10.07 6.36
N ASP A 69 -4.48 11.32 6.79
CA ASP A 69 -5.63 12.14 7.20
C ASP A 69 -6.17 13.02 6.06
N THR A 70 -5.56 12.93 4.87
CA THR A 70 -5.97 13.70 3.70
C THR A 70 -7.14 13.02 2.97
N ILE A 71 -8.11 13.82 2.54
CA ILE A 71 -9.22 13.32 1.71
C ILE A 71 -8.68 12.97 0.32
N TYR A 72 -8.82 11.71 -0.08
CA TYR A 72 -8.55 11.30 -1.45
C TYR A 72 -9.69 11.72 -2.37
N GLU A 73 -9.47 12.73 -3.20
CA GLU A 73 -10.46 13.21 -4.16
C GLU A 73 -10.81 12.11 -5.19
N LYS A 74 -12.05 11.62 -5.15
CA LYS A 74 -12.57 10.68 -6.15
C LYS A 74 -12.88 11.41 -7.45
N GLY A 75 -12.59 10.78 -8.59
CA GLY A 75 -12.92 11.34 -9.92
C GLY A 75 -11.81 12.18 -10.56
N LEU A 76 -10.59 12.15 -10.01
CA LEU A 76 -9.41 12.71 -10.65
C LEU A 76 -9.16 12.00 -12.00
N ARG A 77 -9.60 12.65 -13.08
CA ARG A 77 -9.16 12.33 -14.44
C ARG A 77 -7.74 12.90 -14.56
N PRO A 78 -6.70 12.10 -14.84
CA PRO A 78 -5.36 12.64 -15.02
C PRO A 78 -5.40 13.67 -16.15
N LYS A 79 -5.14 14.94 -15.82
CA LYS A 79 -4.90 15.98 -16.83
C LYS A 79 -3.58 15.62 -17.55
N PRO A 80 -3.45 15.88 -18.86
CA PRO A 80 -2.26 15.49 -19.62
C PRO A 80 -0.95 16.08 -19.07
N GLN A 81 -1.02 17.17 -18.30
CA GLN A 81 0.12 17.78 -17.62
C GLN A 81 -0.10 17.77 -16.09
N GLY A 82 0.79 17.06 -15.39
CA GLY A 82 1.01 17.22 -13.96
C GLY A 82 0.26 16.21 -13.09
N ILE A 83 0.89 15.05 -12.84
CA ILE A 83 0.66 14.32 -11.59
C ILE A 83 1.39 15.11 -10.52
N GLY A 84 0.67 16.06 -9.92
CA GLY A 84 1.10 16.72 -8.68
C GLY A 84 1.45 15.64 -7.66
N ILE A 85 2.58 15.88 -6.98
CA ILE A 85 3.27 15.02 -6.03
C ILE A 85 2.29 14.11 -5.27
N LEU A 86 2.18 12.85 -5.70
CA LEU A 86 1.67 11.79 -4.85
C LEU A 86 2.80 11.53 -3.84
N SER A 87 2.74 12.25 -2.72
CA SER A 87 3.63 12.06 -1.58
C SER A 87 3.59 10.59 -1.18
N THR A 88 4.74 9.93 -1.35
CA THR A 88 5.15 8.65 -0.78
C THR A 88 4.03 7.83 -0.12
N PHE A 89 3.31 7.07 -0.93
CA PHE A 89 2.42 6.01 -0.44
C PHE A 89 3.15 4.67 -0.55
N LEU A 90 3.76 4.25 0.56
CA LEU A 90 4.37 2.94 0.67
C LEU A 90 4.12 2.44 2.10
N VAL A 91 3.21 1.48 2.26
CA VAL A 91 3.38 0.50 3.34
C VAL A 91 4.62 -0.29 2.94
N SER A 92 5.75 0.08 3.53
CA SER A 92 7.02 -0.61 3.31
C SER A 92 7.14 -1.71 4.36
N PHE A 93 7.35 -2.94 3.90
CA PHE A 93 7.64 -4.11 4.72
C PHE A 93 9.13 -4.46 4.59
#